data_AF-A0A7Y4RA59-F1
#
_entry.id   AF-A0A7Y4RA59-F1
#
_cell.length_a   1.000
_cell.length_b   1.000
_cell.length_c   1.000
_cell.angle_alpha   90.00
_cell.angle_beta   90.00
_cell.angle_gamma   90.00
#
_symmetry.space_group_name_H-M   'P 1'
#
loop_
_entity.id
_entity.type
_entity.pdbx_description
1 polymer ?
#
loop_
_entity_poly.entity_id
_entity_poly.type
_entity_poly.pdbx_seq_one_letter_code
_entity_poly.pdbx_strand_id
1 'polypeptide(L)'
;MFKVKSCFGLIAVVALCAAPVFADATNSRPVVLGTSTLQGVFDDLYVSGPGVDADDDQISAALFENQASGGAVATFIIELAGFASTNRFGIYSGGDSSNKAEVFNGSHTAGDQAVISFMANGDIKVNFVVVANGFGDRFGFYLDVYGGDSTLDATYYSEDSLNGGDAQALIYQGDDATKLQLPGFSAGIFSNDEVIVAFEDVLLGSSDKDYDDLVVLVESVTPVPVPGAALLAIVGLPVVGWARRRFAA
;
A
#
# COMPACT_ATOMS: atom_id res chain seq x y z
N MET A 1 26.60 64.66 10.41
CA MET A 1 26.11 64.16 9.12
C MET A 1 26.19 62.63 9.16
N PHE A 2 25.13 61.95 9.59
CA PHE A 2 25.05 60.48 9.63
C PHE A 2 23.70 60.07 9.02
N LYS A 3 23.74 59.46 7.84
CA LYS A 3 22.56 58.98 7.11
C LYS A 3 22.39 57.49 7.42
N VAL A 4 21.39 57.14 8.23
CA VAL A 4 20.96 55.75 8.42
C VAL A 4 20.24 55.30 7.14
N LYS A 5 20.82 54.33 6.42
CA LYS A 5 20.16 53.67 5.30
C LYS A 5 19.37 52.49 5.86
N SER A 6 18.05 52.63 5.92
CA SER A 6 17.13 51.54 6.22
C SER A 6 17.13 50.55 5.05
N CYS A 7 17.65 49.34 5.26
CA CYS A 7 17.48 48.23 4.33
C CYS A 7 16.22 47.46 4.74
N PHE A 8 15.15 47.61 3.97
CA PHE A 8 13.99 46.73 4.04
C PHE A 8 14.39 45.35 3.53
N GLY A 9 14.45 44.37 4.43
CA GLY A 9 14.59 42.97 4.07
C GLY A 9 13.30 42.45 3.44
N LEU A 10 13.37 42.02 2.19
CA LEU A 10 12.31 41.29 1.52
C LEU A 10 12.33 39.85 2.07
N ILE A 11 11.45 39.52 3.01
CA ILE A 11 11.21 38.12 3.39
C ILE A 11 10.35 37.52 2.27
N ALA A 12 10.98 36.74 1.40
CA ALA A 12 10.27 35.87 0.49
C ALA A 12 9.72 34.69 1.30
N VAL A 13 8.42 34.70 1.59
CA VAL A 13 7.71 33.51 2.06
C VAL A 13 7.60 32.59 0.85
N VAL A 14 8.51 31.63 0.73
CA VAL A 14 8.34 30.50 -0.18
C VAL A 14 7.26 29.62 0.45
N ALA A 15 6.01 29.82 0.01
CA ALA A 15 4.97 28.83 0.23
C ALA A 15 5.37 27.59 -0.60
N LEU A 16 5.96 26.60 0.06
CA LEU A 16 6.15 25.28 -0.51
C LEU A 16 4.75 24.69 -0.66
N CYS A 17 4.13 24.87 -1.84
CA CYS A 17 2.92 24.14 -2.17
C CYS A 17 3.31 22.66 -2.18
N ALA A 18 2.92 21.91 -1.14
CA ALA A 18 2.93 20.45 -1.21
C ALA A 18 2.07 20.08 -2.42
N ALA A 19 2.72 19.59 -3.49
CA ALA A 19 1.99 19.06 -4.61
C ALA A 19 1.10 17.94 -4.08
N PRO A 20 -0.16 17.83 -4.52
CA PRO A 20 -0.95 16.65 -4.20
C PRO A 20 -0.19 15.44 -4.76
N VAL A 21 0.36 14.61 -3.88
CA VAL A 21 0.78 13.26 -4.27
C VAL A 21 -0.53 12.51 -4.54
N PHE A 22 -0.64 11.86 -5.67
CA PHE A 22 -1.80 11.03 -5.96
C PHE A 22 -1.34 9.58 -6.03
N ALA A 23 -2.25 8.63 -5.85
CA ALA A 23 -1.94 7.23 -6.09
C ALA A 23 -1.55 7.00 -7.56
N ASP A 24 -0.64 6.04 -7.75
CA ASP A 24 -0.09 5.67 -9.05
C ASP A 24 -1.17 5.30 -10.06
N ALA A 25 -1.19 6.01 -11.19
CA ALA A 25 -2.13 5.72 -12.28
C ALA A 25 -1.76 4.45 -13.08
N THR A 26 -0.60 3.87 -12.82
CA THR A 26 -0.14 2.63 -13.45
C THR A 26 -0.61 1.37 -12.73
N ASN A 27 -1.14 1.49 -11.50
CA ASN A 27 -1.79 0.38 -10.79
C ASN A 27 -3.07 -0.07 -11.49
N SER A 28 -2.93 -1.02 -12.40
CA SER A 28 -4.03 -1.60 -13.17
C SER A 28 -4.45 -2.91 -12.54
N ARG A 29 -5.72 -3.01 -12.13
CA ARG A 29 -6.33 -4.23 -11.60
C ARG A 29 -7.65 -4.53 -12.34
N PRO A 30 -8.07 -5.80 -12.43
CA PRO A 30 -7.40 -6.99 -11.88
C PRO A 30 -6.19 -7.43 -12.71
N VAL A 31 -5.26 -8.15 -12.08
CA VAL A 31 -4.25 -8.99 -12.73
C VAL A 31 -4.61 -10.46 -12.55
N VAL A 32 -4.19 -11.29 -13.51
CA VAL A 32 -4.50 -12.73 -13.47
C VAL A 32 -3.54 -13.43 -12.51
N LEU A 33 -4.09 -14.18 -11.56
CA LEU A 33 -3.32 -15.00 -10.63
C LEU A 33 -2.77 -16.25 -11.34
N GLY A 34 -1.58 -16.69 -10.94
CA GLY A 34 -0.94 -17.90 -11.46
C GLY A 34 -1.48 -19.18 -10.85
N THR A 35 -2.01 -19.12 -9.62
CA THR A 35 -2.62 -20.24 -8.91
C THR A 35 -3.85 -19.81 -8.10
N SER A 36 -4.48 -20.76 -7.40
CA SER A 36 -5.65 -20.51 -6.54
C SER A 36 -5.31 -20.51 -5.05
N THR A 37 -4.04 -20.44 -4.65
CA THR A 37 -3.65 -20.59 -3.24
C THR A 37 -4.06 -19.38 -2.40
N LEU A 38 -3.95 -18.15 -2.92
CA LEU A 38 -4.50 -16.97 -2.26
C LEU A 38 -6.02 -17.04 -2.07
N GLN A 39 -6.77 -17.58 -3.03
CA GLN A 39 -8.19 -17.84 -2.83
C GLN A 39 -8.42 -18.81 -1.65
N GLY A 40 -7.58 -19.84 -1.53
CA GLY A 40 -7.59 -20.75 -0.38
C GLY A 40 -7.35 -20.02 0.95
N VAL A 41 -6.43 -19.05 0.99
CA VAL A 41 -6.21 -18.21 2.17
C VAL A 41 -7.47 -17.42 2.52
N PHE A 42 -8.15 -16.83 1.54
CA PHE A 42 -9.39 -16.07 1.78
C PHE A 42 -10.55 -16.98 2.23
N ASP A 43 -10.66 -18.16 1.64
CA ASP A 43 -11.67 -19.16 2.01
C ASP A 43 -11.47 -19.64 3.46
N ASP A 44 -10.23 -19.80 3.92
CA ASP A 44 -9.91 -20.18 5.30
C ASP A 44 -10.27 -19.10 6.33
N LEU A 45 -10.25 -17.83 5.93
CA LEU A 45 -10.71 -16.71 6.76
C LEU A 45 -12.23 -16.51 6.72
N TYR A 46 -12.89 -16.96 5.66
CA TYR A 46 -14.31 -16.68 5.42
C TYR A 46 -15.24 -17.30 6.46
N VAL A 47 -16.20 -16.51 6.93
CA VAL A 47 -17.26 -16.97 7.84
C VAL A 47 -18.65 -16.83 7.23
N SER A 48 -18.96 -15.68 6.63
CA SER A 48 -20.27 -15.40 6.04
C SER A 48 -20.25 -14.16 5.15
N GLY A 49 -21.29 -13.96 4.33
CA GLY A 49 -21.41 -12.80 3.44
C GLY A 49 -20.97 -13.14 2.01
N PRO A 50 -20.72 -12.11 1.17
CA PRO A 50 -20.27 -12.30 -0.22
C PRO A 50 -18.97 -13.10 -0.35
N GLY A 51 -18.02 -12.91 0.57
CA GLY A 51 -16.67 -13.48 0.46
C GLY A 51 -15.72 -12.50 -0.23
N VAL A 52 -14.47 -12.92 -0.42
CA VAL A 52 -13.47 -12.17 -1.19
C VAL A 52 -13.01 -13.07 -2.34
N ASP A 53 -13.15 -12.58 -3.58
CA ASP A 53 -12.65 -13.23 -4.78
C ASP A 53 -11.24 -12.70 -5.10
N ALA A 54 -10.25 -13.59 -5.05
CA ALA A 54 -8.85 -13.22 -5.24
C ALA A 54 -8.54 -12.70 -6.66
N ASP A 55 -9.28 -13.13 -7.68
CA ASP A 55 -9.12 -12.66 -9.04
C ASP A 55 -9.90 -11.35 -9.29
N ASP A 56 -11.16 -11.29 -8.83
CA ASP A 56 -12.08 -10.22 -9.23
C ASP A 56 -12.12 -9.01 -8.28
N ASP A 57 -11.85 -9.17 -6.99
CA ASP A 57 -12.02 -8.11 -5.98
C ASP A 57 -10.77 -7.24 -5.77
N GLN A 58 -9.76 -7.38 -6.62
CA GLN A 58 -8.54 -6.56 -6.60
C GLN A 58 -8.84 -5.09 -6.89
N ILE A 59 -8.33 -4.17 -6.08
CA ILE A 59 -8.49 -2.73 -6.30
C ILE A 59 -7.20 -2.05 -6.76
N SER A 60 -7.33 -1.01 -7.58
CA SER A 60 -6.20 -0.18 -8.06
C SER A 60 -5.58 0.74 -7.01
N ALA A 61 -6.02 0.69 -5.74
CA ALA A 61 -5.44 1.52 -4.69
C ALA A 61 -4.02 1.05 -4.38
N ALA A 62 -3.11 2.01 -4.25
CA ALA A 62 -1.69 1.75 -3.93
C ALA A 62 -1.20 2.56 -2.72
N LEU A 63 -1.85 3.70 -2.47
CA LEU A 63 -1.60 4.60 -1.35
C LEU A 63 -2.85 4.75 -0.50
N PHE A 64 -2.64 5.00 0.79
CA PHE A 64 -3.65 5.10 1.82
C PHE A 64 -3.35 6.27 2.75
N GLU A 65 -4.38 6.71 3.47
CA GLU A 65 -4.31 7.67 4.56
C GLU A 65 -4.96 7.07 5.81
N ASN A 66 -4.49 7.48 7.00
CA ASN A 66 -5.09 7.06 8.25
C ASN A 66 -6.48 7.71 8.47
N GLN A 67 -7.45 6.92 8.93
CA GLN A 67 -8.77 7.45 9.26
C GLN A 67 -8.80 8.09 10.66
N ALA A 68 -8.54 9.40 10.69
CA ALA A 68 -8.88 10.42 11.71
C ALA A 68 -8.37 10.28 13.17
N SER A 69 -8.11 9.09 13.71
CA SER A 69 -7.68 8.94 15.11
C SER A 69 -6.16 8.80 15.30
N GLY A 70 -5.40 8.79 14.21
CA GLY A 70 -3.94 8.68 14.22
C GLY A 70 -3.44 7.27 14.55
N GLY A 71 -4.31 6.26 14.50
CA GLY A 71 -3.97 4.87 14.77
C GLY A 71 -4.49 3.93 13.68
N ALA A 72 -3.70 2.92 13.35
CA ALA A 72 -4.08 1.78 12.53
C ALA A 72 -3.56 0.50 13.20
N VAL A 73 -4.13 -0.64 12.86
CA VAL A 73 -3.66 -1.94 13.34
C VAL A 73 -3.39 -2.81 12.12
N ALA A 74 -2.28 -3.53 12.16
CA ALA A 74 -1.95 -4.56 11.18
C ALA A 74 -2.04 -5.92 11.88
N THR A 75 -2.65 -6.90 11.20
CA THR A 75 -2.73 -8.29 11.65
C THR A 75 -2.10 -9.18 10.59
N PHE A 76 -1.10 -9.95 11.00
CA PHE A 76 -0.42 -10.92 10.15
C PHE A 76 -1.36 -12.10 9.87
N ILE A 77 -1.71 -12.35 8.61
CA ILE A 77 -2.61 -13.45 8.23
C ILE A 77 -1.80 -14.71 7.99
N ILE A 78 -0.89 -14.66 7.02
CA ILE A 78 -0.05 -15.81 6.64
C ILE A 78 1.19 -15.34 5.91
N GLU A 79 2.18 -16.22 5.85
CA GLU A 79 3.36 -16.10 5.00
C GLU A 79 3.69 -17.52 4.53
N LEU A 80 3.40 -17.81 3.25
CA LEU A 80 3.57 -19.16 2.67
C LEU A 80 4.86 -19.30 1.87
N ALA A 81 5.90 -18.49 2.11
CA ALA A 81 7.12 -18.51 1.31
C ALA A 81 8.32 -19.20 1.97
N GLY A 82 9.26 -19.67 1.13
CA GLY A 82 10.58 -20.13 1.55
C GLY A 82 11.45 -19.06 2.22
N PHE A 83 11.08 -17.79 2.09
CA PHE A 83 11.74 -16.62 2.70
C PHE A 83 11.00 -16.06 3.92
N ALA A 84 10.02 -16.78 4.48
CA ALA A 84 9.20 -16.27 5.56
C ALA A 84 10.02 -15.74 6.76
N SER A 85 11.13 -16.39 7.10
CA SER A 85 11.99 -15.95 8.21
C SER A 85 12.80 -14.66 7.97
N THR A 86 12.80 -14.14 6.74
CA THR A 86 13.69 -13.05 6.30
C THR A 86 12.97 -11.83 5.76
N ASN A 87 11.74 -11.99 5.29
CA ASN A 87 10.93 -10.89 4.78
C ASN A 87 10.60 -9.88 5.89
N ARG A 88 10.46 -8.62 5.48
CA ARG A 88 10.04 -7.54 6.37
C ARG A 88 8.98 -6.69 5.71
N PHE A 89 7.81 -6.66 6.33
CA PHE A 89 6.66 -5.90 5.87
C PHE A 89 6.55 -4.58 6.61
N GLY A 90 6.12 -3.55 5.90
CA GLY A 90 5.77 -2.30 6.54
C GLY A 90 5.12 -1.28 5.63
N ILE A 91 5.19 -0.02 6.06
CA ILE A 91 4.67 1.12 5.31
C ILE A 91 5.79 2.07 4.87
N TYR A 92 5.66 2.66 3.70
CA TYR A 92 6.56 3.71 3.20
C TYR A 92 5.82 5.04 3.04
N SER A 93 6.52 6.17 3.17
CA SER A 93 5.91 7.48 3.00
C SER A 93 5.56 7.71 1.53
N GLY A 94 4.31 8.08 1.24
CA GLY A 94 3.88 8.37 -0.13
C GLY A 94 4.64 9.54 -0.78
N GLY A 95 5.27 10.42 0.01
CA GLY A 95 6.12 11.50 -0.49
C GLY A 95 7.59 11.12 -0.68
N ASP A 96 8.02 10.01 -0.09
CA ASP A 96 9.41 9.53 -0.09
C ASP A 96 9.45 8.04 0.25
N SER A 97 9.50 7.17 -0.78
CA SER A 97 9.52 5.71 -0.61
C SER A 97 10.78 5.15 0.06
N SER A 98 11.79 5.99 0.30
CA SER A 98 12.96 5.63 1.11
C SER A 98 12.71 5.78 2.63
N ASN A 99 11.70 6.56 3.02
CA ASN A 99 11.29 6.70 4.42
C ASN A 99 10.28 5.60 4.77
N LYS A 100 10.76 4.56 5.48
CA LYS A 100 10.01 3.33 5.76
C LYS A 100 9.84 3.11 7.26
N ALA A 101 8.70 2.55 7.64
CA ALA A 101 8.42 2.04 8.98
C ALA A 101 8.16 0.53 8.89
N GLU A 102 9.06 -0.27 9.46
CA GLU A 102 8.89 -1.73 9.60
C GLU A 102 7.77 -2.03 10.59
N VAL A 103 6.81 -2.88 10.17
CA VAL A 103 5.65 -3.29 10.97
C VAL A 103 5.83 -4.73 11.44
N PHE A 104 6.23 -5.61 10.52
CA PHE A 104 6.56 -7.01 10.80
C PHE A 104 7.93 -7.36 10.20
N ASN A 105 8.64 -8.24 10.88
CA ASN A 105 9.84 -8.90 10.39
C ASN A 105 9.65 -10.42 10.44
N GLY A 106 10.56 -11.19 9.84
CA GLY A 106 10.44 -12.65 9.75
C GLY A 106 10.48 -13.44 11.07
N SER A 107 10.39 -12.81 12.24
CA SER A 107 10.04 -13.50 13.49
C SER A 107 8.53 -13.54 13.77
N HIS A 108 7.74 -12.74 13.05
CA HIS A 108 6.29 -12.67 13.21
C HIS A 108 5.60 -13.79 12.41
N THR A 109 4.42 -14.19 12.87
CA THR A 109 3.65 -15.29 12.34
C THR A 109 2.14 -14.99 12.36
N ALA A 110 1.35 -15.87 11.75
CA ALA A 110 -0.11 -15.76 11.71
C ALA A 110 -0.73 -15.43 13.09
N GLY A 111 -1.47 -14.34 13.16
CA GLY A 111 -2.15 -13.84 14.36
C GLY A 111 -1.36 -12.79 15.15
N ASP A 112 -0.09 -12.52 14.81
CA ASP A 112 0.63 -11.39 15.38
C ASP A 112 0.00 -10.05 14.95
N GLN A 113 -0.05 -9.10 15.87
CA GLN A 113 -0.59 -7.76 15.64
C GLN A 113 0.43 -6.67 15.95
N ALA A 114 0.36 -5.60 15.17
CA ALA A 114 1.13 -4.39 15.41
C ALA A 114 0.21 -3.16 15.39
N VAL A 115 0.41 -2.26 16.34
CA VAL A 115 -0.26 -0.95 16.37
C VAL A 115 0.63 0.07 15.68
N ILE A 116 0.11 0.71 14.64
CA ILE A 116 0.75 1.80 13.91
C ILE A 116 0.15 3.11 14.42
N SER A 117 0.97 4.08 14.82
CA SER A 117 0.52 5.40 15.24
C SER A 117 1.13 6.50 14.39
N PHE A 118 0.27 7.31 13.79
CA PHE A 118 0.59 8.50 13.01
C PHE A 118 0.62 9.71 13.95
N MET A 119 1.82 10.21 14.22
CA MET A 119 2.03 11.29 15.18
C MET A 119 1.81 12.65 14.51
N ALA A 120 1.32 13.64 15.26
CA ALA A 120 1.07 14.99 14.75
C ALA A 120 2.32 15.72 14.23
N ASN A 121 3.53 15.27 14.61
CA ASN A 121 4.80 15.77 14.10
C ASN A 121 5.26 15.05 12.81
N GLY A 122 4.44 14.13 12.29
CA GLY A 122 4.73 13.32 11.11
C GLY A 122 5.50 12.04 11.40
N ASP A 123 5.85 11.72 12.64
CA ASP A 123 6.55 10.47 12.97
C ASP A 123 5.60 9.27 12.93
N ILE A 124 6.15 8.08 12.67
CA ILE A 124 5.45 6.80 12.84
C ILE A 124 5.97 6.08 14.06
N LYS A 125 5.04 5.59 14.87
CA LYS A 125 5.31 4.57 15.87
C LYS A 125 4.76 3.23 15.46
N VAL A 126 5.52 2.18 15.72
CA VAL A 126 5.04 0.80 15.69
C VAL A 126 5.20 0.25 17.10
N ASN A 127 4.11 -0.28 17.67
CA ASN A 127 4.07 -0.77 19.05
C ASN A 127 4.65 0.23 20.06
N PHE A 128 4.24 1.49 19.92
CA PHE A 128 4.62 2.64 20.75
C PHE A 128 6.10 3.10 20.66
N VAL A 129 6.89 2.51 19.76
CA VAL A 129 8.28 2.90 19.49
C VAL A 129 8.34 3.71 18.20
N VAL A 130 9.02 4.87 18.22
CA VAL A 130 9.24 5.66 17.00
C VAL A 130 10.19 4.89 16.08
N VAL A 131 9.74 4.60 14.86
CA VAL A 131 10.51 3.84 13.85
C VAL A 131 10.81 4.66 12.60
N ALA A 132 10.04 5.70 12.32
CA ALA A 132 10.27 6.63 11.22
C ALA A 132 9.98 8.08 11.66
N ASN A 133 10.77 9.03 11.17
CA ASN A 133 10.64 10.45 11.50
C ASN A 133 10.18 11.23 10.28
N GLY A 134 9.31 12.22 10.46
CA GLY A 134 8.87 13.10 9.35
C GLY A 134 8.25 12.34 8.16
N PHE A 135 7.59 11.22 8.43
CA PHE A 135 6.98 10.30 7.48
C PHE A 135 5.69 10.86 6.85
N GLY A 136 4.87 11.58 7.63
CA GLY A 136 3.58 12.09 7.19
C GLY A 136 2.42 11.13 7.52
N ASP A 137 1.28 11.31 6.85
CA ASP A 137 0.03 10.58 7.06
C ASP A 137 -0.43 9.75 5.86
N ARG A 138 0.20 9.95 4.70
CA ARG A 138 -0.01 9.18 3.47
C ARG A 138 1.09 8.14 3.28
N PHE A 139 0.69 6.92 2.94
CA PHE A 139 1.61 5.79 2.84
C PHE A 139 1.17 4.74 1.83
N GLY A 140 2.12 3.93 1.37
CA GLY A 140 1.84 2.64 0.75
C GLY A 140 2.48 1.51 1.55
N PHE A 141 2.37 0.28 1.06
CA PHE A 141 2.93 -0.92 1.69
C PHE A 141 4.20 -1.36 0.98
N TYR A 142 5.14 -1.95 1.72
CA TYR A 142 6.33 -2.55 1.13
C TYR A 142 6.64 -3.91 1.74
N LEU A 143 7.38 -4.70 0.97
CA LEU A 143 8.03 -5.94 1.38
C LEU A 143 9.52 -5.85 1.05
N ASP A 144 10.36 -5.83 2.08
CA ASP A 144 11.81 -6.00 1.95
C ASP A 144 12.14 -7.49 2.02
N VAL A 145 12.80 -8.01 0.98
CA VAL A 145 13.22 -9.42 0.88
C VAL A 145 14.71 -9.49 1.14
N TYR A 146 15.09 -10.26 2.16
CA TYR A 146 16.48 -10.42 2.58
C TYR A 146 17.03 -11.80 2.21
N GLY A 147 18.25 -11.82 1.68
CA GLY A 147 19.02 -13.04 1.47
C GLY A 147 19.45 -13.70 2.79
N GLY A 148 19.92 -14.95 2.70
CA GLY A 148 20.32 -15.75 3.88
C GLY A 148 21.50 -15.19 4.69
N ASP A 149 22.21 -14.19 4.19
CA ASP A 149 23.28 -13.44 4.87
C ASP A 149 22.82 -12.06 5.40
N SER A 150 21.52 -11.82 5.44
CA SER A 150 20.90 -10.55 5.83
C SER A 150 21.20 -9.38 4.88
N THR A 151 21.59 -9.63 3.64
CA THR A 151 21.59 -8.59 2.60
C THR A 151 20.18 -8.31 2.13
N LEU A 152 19.85 -7.02 1.93
CA LEU A 152 18.62 -6.64 1.26
C LEU A 152 18.78 -6.95 -0.23
N ASP A 153 18.01 -7.92 -0.72
CA ASP A 153 18.07 -8.36 -2.11
C ASP A 153 17.07 -7.58 -2.98
N ALA A 154 15.88 -7.32 -2.45
CA ALA A 154 14.83 -6.55 -3.13
C ALA A 154 13.92 -5.80 -2.14
N THR A 155 13.30 -4.73 -2.65
CA THR A 155 12.14 -4.09 -2.02
C THR A 155 11.02 -4.08 -3.06
N TYR A 156 9.85 -4.57 -2.67
CA TYR A 156 8.63 -4.47 -3.46
C TYR A 156 7.63 -3.55 -2.81
N TYR A 157 6.86 -2.83 -3.62
CA TYR A 157 5.96 -1.78 -3.18
C TYR A 157 4.53 -2.04 -3.65
N SER A 158 3.54 -1.44 -2.99
CA SER A 158 2.15 -1.45 -3.46
C SER A 158 1.91 -0.60 -4.72
N GLU A 159 2.79 0.36 -5.01
CA GLU A 159 2.80 1.13 -6.26
C GLU A 159 3.59 0.41 -7.36
N ASP A 160 2.93 0.05 -8.45
CA ASP A 160 3.51 -0.71 -9.57
C ASP A 160 4.68 0.06 -10.21
N SER A 161 4.63 1.41 -10.31
CA SER A 161 5.73 2.22 -10.86
C SER A 161 7.03 2.15 -10.06
N LEU A 162 6.95 1.84 -8.76
CA LEU A 162 8.14 1.61 -7.93
C LEU A 162 8.73 0.21 -8.14
N ASN A 163 7.97 -0.69 -8.78
CA ASN A 163 8.38 -2.05 -9.16
C ASN A 163 8.69 -2.17 -10.66
N GLY A 164 8.92 -1.07 -11.37
CA GLY A 164 9.14 -1.11 -12.82
C GLY A 164 7.89 -1.41 -13.66
N GLY A 165 6.70 -1.27 -13.08
CA GLY A 165 5.40 -1.54 -13.69
C GLY A 165 4.79 -2.89 -13.34
N ASP A 166 5.49 -3.70 -12.53
CA ASP A 166 5.01 -5.01 -12.11
C ASP A 166 4.11 -4.91 -10.87
N ALA A 167 2.99 -5.64 -10.90
CA ALA A 167 2.06 -5.77 -9.79
C ALA A 167 2.63 -6.73 -8.73
N GLN A 168 3.55 -6.25 -7.88
CA GLN A 168 4.11 -7.06 -6.79
C GLN A 168 3.22 -7.16 -5.56
N ALA A 169 2.19 -6.30 -5.46
CA ALA A 169 1.21 -6.36 -4.40
C ALA A 169 -0.21 -6.25 -4.96
N LEU A 170 -1.13 -6.99 -4.35
CA LEU A 170 -2.57 -6.90 -4.56
C LEU A 170 -3.25 -6.40 -3.30
N ILE A 171 -4.26 -5.57 -3.50
CA ILE A 171 -5.06 -4.97 -2.43
C ILE A 171 -6.51 -5.41 -2.62
N TYR A 172 -7.14 -5.81 -1.52
CA TYR A 172 -8.56 -6.11 -1.42
C TYR A 172 -9.16 -5.25 -0.31
N GLN A 173 -10.29 -4.60 -0.57
CA GLN A 173 -10.95 -3.70 0.38
C GLN A 173 -12.19 -4.36 0.95
N GLY A 174 -12.46 -4.15 2.24
CA GLY A 174 -13.70 -4.60 2.85
C GLY A 174 -14.95 -3.97 2.23
N ASP A 175 -16.03 -4.74 2.29
CA ASP A 175 -17.32 -4.48 1.63
C ASP A 175 -18.45 -4.16 2.62
N ASP A 176 -18.13 -4.04 3.92
CA ASP A 176 -19.07 -3.89 5.04
C ASP A 176 -20.10 -5.03 5.17
N ALA A 177 -19.88 -6.18 4.52
CA ALA A 177 -20.85 -7.29 4.44
C ALA A 177 -20.22 -8.66 4.69
N THR A 178 -19.01 -8.88 4.18
CA THR A 178 -18.21 -10.07 4.35
C THR A 178 -17.71 -10.14 5.79
N LYS A 179 -17.76 -11.34 6.37
CA LYS A 179 -17.29 -11.59 7.73
C LYS A 179 -16.09 -12.52 7.65
N LEU A 180 -14.97 -12.07 8.21
CA LEU A 180 -13.71 -12.82 8.25
C LEU A 180 -13.34 -13.16 9.69
N GLN A 181 -12.63 -14.27 9.88
CA GLN A 181 -12.02 -14.66 11.15
C GLN A 181 -10.50 -14.71 11.00
N LEU A 182 -9.81 -13.70 11.52
CA LEU A 182 -8.36 -13.66 11.53
C LEU A 182 -7.76 -14.68 12.52
N PRO A 183 -6.55 -15.21 12.27
CA PRO A 183 -5.91 -16.17 13.15
C PRO A 183 -5.81 -15.66 14.59
N GLY A 184 -6.34 -16.43 15.55
CA GLY A 184 -6.32 -16.07 16.97
C GLY A 184 -7.38 -15.05 17.42
N PHE A 185 -8.20 -14.52 16.51
CA PHE A 185 -9.22 -13.51 16.83
C PHE A 185 -10.65 -14.01 16.59
N SER A 186 -11.62 -13.23 17.11
CA SER A 186 -13.04 -13.46 16.85
C SER A 186 -13.43 -12.91 15.49
N ALA A 187 -14.40 -13.55 14.83
CA ALA A 187 -14.86 -13.11 13.51
C ALA A 187 -15.47 -11.70 13.55
N GLY A 188 -15.05 -10.84 12.61
CA GLY A 188 -15.48 -9.44 12.44
C GLY A 188 -15.97 -9.16 11.02
N ILE A 189 -16.68 -8.05 10.83
CA ILE A 189 -17.06 -7.57 9.50
C ILE A 189 -15.82 -6.99 8.84
N PHE A 190 -15.51 -7.43 7.62
CA PHE A 190 -14.47 -6.85 6.79
C PHE A 190 -14.96 -5.50 6.26
N SER A 191 -14.57 -4.44 6.94
CA SER A 191 -15.16 -3.10 6.80
C SER A 191 -14.43 -2.27 5.72
N ASN A 192 -15.08 -1.24 5.19
CA ASN A 192 -14.53 -0.42 4.10
C ASN A 192 -13.31 0.44 4.47
N ASP A 193 -12.88 0.40 5.74
CA ASP A 193 -11.64 0.99 6.26
C ASP A 193 -10.57 -0.08 6.56
N GLU A 194 -10.80 -1.32 6.13
CA GLU A 194 -9.89 -2.44 6.25
C GLU A 194 -9.47 -2.95 4.87
N VAL A 195 -8.17 -3.22 4.71
CA VAL A 195 -7.60 -3.79 3.49
C VAL A 195 -6.80 -5.04 3.78
N ILE A 196 -6.88 -6.01 2.88
CA ILE A 196 -5.94 -7.11 2.80
C ILE A 196 -4.87 -6.74 1.76
N VAL A 197 -3.62 -6.94 2.13
CA VAL A 197 -2.44 -6.72 1.30
C VAL A 197 -1.76 -8.06 1.08
N ALA A 198 -1.62 -8.45 -0.18
CA ALA A 198 -1.05 -9.72 -0.61
C ALA A 198 0.17 -9.44 -1.51
N PHE A 199 1.33 -10.01 -1.20
CA PHE A 199 2.59 -9.73 -1.90
C PHE A 199 3.16 -10.98 -2.58
N GLU A 200 3.92 -10.73 -3.64
CA GLU A 200 4.97 -11.63 -4.12
C GLU A 200 6.32 -11.26 -3.49
N ASP A 201 7.13 -12.25 -3.13
CA ASP A 201 8.50 -12.05 -2.60
C ASP A 201 9.61 -12.37 -3.63
N VAL A 202 9.22 -12.73 -4.85
CA VAL A 202 10.09 -12.86 -6.01
C VAL A 202 9.67 -11.83 -7.09
N LEU A 203 10.62 -11.39 -7.91
CA LEU A 203 10.33 -10.52 -9.05
C LEU A 203 9.25 -11.15 -9.95
N LEU A 204 8.16 -10.42 -10.24
CA LEU A 204 6.98 -10.95 -10.96
C LEU A 204 7.29 -11.72 -12.25
N GLY A 205 8.30 -11.29 -13.00
CA GLY A 205 8.71 -11.97 -14.24
C GLY A 205 9.28 -13.38 -14.03
N SER A 206 9.64 -13.73 -12.79
CA SER A 206 10.24 -15.01 -12.38
C SER A 206 9.45 -15.70 -11.26
N SER A 207 8.34 -15.12 -10.82
CA SER A 207 7.51 -15.67 -9.75
C SER A 207 6.34 -16.50 -10.29
N ASP A 208 5.67 -17.22 -9.39
CA ASP A 208 4.47 -18.03 -9.66
C ASP A 208 3.15 -17.26 -9.56
N LYS A 209 3.17 -16.00 -9.07
CA LYS A 209 2.05 -15.05 -9.17
C LYS A 209 0.82 -15.52 -8.38
N ASP A 210 1.05 -16.18 -7.27
CA ASP A 210 -0.01 -16.65 -6.39
C ASP A 210 -0.27 -15.74 -5.19
N TYR A 211 0.62 -14.79 -4.91
CA TYR A 211 0.49 -13.67 -3.98
C TYR A 211 0.20 -14.10 -2.54
N ASP A 212 0.50 -15.34 -2.20
CA ASP A 212 0.36 -15.86 -0.84
C ASP A 212 1.70 -15.88 -0.08
N ASP A 213 2.77 -15.35 -0.69
CA ASP A 213 4.09 -15.24 -0.07
C ASP A 213 4.00 -14.46 1.24
N LEU A 214 3.22 -13.38 1.28
CA LEU A 214 2.83 -12.65 2.49
C LEU A 214 1.42 -12.06 2.35
N VAL A 215 0.57 -12.30 3.36
CA VAL A 215 -0.76 -11.68 3.47
C VAL A 215 -0.94 -11.00 4.82
N VAL A 216 -1.36 -9.73 4.80
CA VAL A 216 -1.58 -8.90 6.00
C VAL A 216 -2.90 -8.15 5.88
N LEU A 217 -3.70 -8.12 6.94
CA LEU A 217 -4.84 -7.20 7.05
C LEU A 217 -4.42 -5.93 7.78
N VAL A 218 -4.81 -4.77 7.25
CA VAL A 218 -4.57 -3.45 7.85
C VAL A 218 -5.89 -2.70 7.98
N GLU A 219 -6.21 -2.23 9.19
CA GLU A 219 -7.47 -1.53 9.51
C GLU A 219 -7.27 -0.03 9.82
N SER A 220 -8.37 0.72 9.77
CA SER A 220 -8.43 2.18 9.94
C SER A 220 -7.68 2.98 8.87
N VAL A 221 -7.79 2.54 7.61
CA VAL A 221 -7.12 3.14 6.46
C VAL A 221 -8.10 3.41 5.32
N THR A 222 -7.87 4.48 4.57
CA THR A 222 -8.70 4.82 3.40
C THR A 222 -7.84 5.01 2.15
N PRO A 223 -8.23 4.43 0.99
CA PRO A 223 -7.53 4.63 -0.27
C PRO A 223 -7.37 6.11 -0.64
N VAL A 224 -6.17 6.49 -1.06
CA VAL A 224 -5.93 7.79 -1.71
C VAL A 224 -6.38 7.70 -3.16
N PRO A 225 -7.26 8.61 -3.63
CA PRO A 225 -7.71 8.60 -5.02
C PRO A 225 -6.56 8.80 -6.02
N VAL A 226 -6.60 8.03 -7.12
CA VAL A 226 -5.79 8.26 -8.33
C VAL A 226 -6.26 9.58 -8.99
N PRO A 227 -5.37 10.43 -9.55
CA PRO A 227 -5.83 11.69 -10.11
C PRO A 227 -6.70 11.43 -11.34
N GLY A 228 -7.94 11.93 -11.34
CA GLY A 228 -8.91 11.69 -12.43
C GLY A 228 -8.44 12.12 -13.83
N ALA A 229 -7.48 13.05 -13.93
CA ALA A 229 -6.86 13.43 -15.20
C ALA A 229 -5.97 12.33 -15.80
N ALA A 230 -5.31 11.52 -14.96
CA ALA A 230 -4.53 10.37 -15.42
C ALA A 230 -5.47 9.26 -15.96
N LEU A 231 -6.58 9.02 -15.26
CA LEU A 231 -7.64 8.10 -15.72
C LEU A 231 -8.21 8.55 -17.09
N LEU A 232 -8.47 9.85 -17.26
CA LEU A 232 -8.93 10.44 -18.52
C LEU A 232 -7.86 10.41 -19.62
N ALA A 233 -6.57 10.50 -19.30
CA ALA A 233 -5.50 10.36 -20.29
C ALA A 233 -5.38 8.92 -20.80
N ILE A 234 -5.47 7.93 -19.90
CA ILE A 234 -5.40 6.50 -20.22
C ILE A 234 -6.61 6.06 -21.06
N VAL A 235 -7.83 6.45 -20.66
CA VAL A 235 -9.07 6.04 -21.33
C VAL A 235 -9.43 6.96 -22.51
N GLY A 236 -9.21 8.26 -22.37
CA GLY A 236 -9.73 9.28 -23.30
C GLY A 236 -8.87 9.50 -24.55
N LEU A 237 -7.54 9.40 -24.47
CA LEU A 237 -6.67 9.64 -25.63
C LEU A 237 -6.80 8.59 -26.75
N PRO A 238 -6.95 7.28 -26.46
CA PRO A 238 -7.23 6.28 -27.49
C PRO A 238 -8.58 6.54 -28.20
N VAL A 239 -9.60 6.92 -27.44
CA VAL A 239 -10.96 7.22 -27.96
C VAL A 239 -10.94 8.46 -28.85
N VAL A 240 -10.26 9.53 -28.43
CA VAL A 240 -10.09 10.75 -29.25
C VAL A 240 -9.27 10.45 -30.51
N GLY A 241 -8.22 9.63 -30.41
CA GLY A 241 -7.44 9.18 -31.56
C GLY A 241 -8.27 8.38 -32.57
N TRP A 242 -9.14 7.50 -32.09
CA TRP A 242 -10.07 6.74 -32.93
C TRP A 242 -11.14 7.62 -33.58
N ALA A 243 -11.74 8.54 -32.82
CA ALA A 243 -12.73 9.48 -33.34
C ALA A 243 -12.14 10.36 -34.45
N ARG A 244 -10.92 10.90 -34.27
CA ARG A 244 -10.25 11.70 -35.32
C ARG A 244 -10.00 10.90 -36.61
N ARG A 245 -9.76 9.58 -36.52
CA ARG A 245 -9.59 8.72 -37.71
C ARG A 245 -10.90 8.47 -38.47
N ARG A 246 -12.05 8.54 -37.79
CA ARG A 246 -13.37 8.38 -38.44
C ARG A 246 -13.93 9.67 -39.03
N PHE A 247 -13.54 10.82 -38.51
CA PHE A 247 -14.00 12.12 -39.03
C PHE A 247 -13.01 12.78 -40.03
N ALA A 248 -11.84 12.16 -40.26
CA ALA A 248 -10.87 12.58 -41.27
C ALA A 248 -10.90 11.72 -42.55
N ALA A 249 -11.93 10.87 -42.72
CA ALA A 249 -12.22 10.09 -43.93
C ALA A 249 -13.50 10.61 -44.60
#